data_AF-A0A178ZD04-F1
#
_entry.id   AF-A0A178ZD04-F1
#
_cell.length_a   1.000
_cell.length_b   1.000
_cell.length_c   1.000
_cell.angle_alpha   90.00
_cell.angle_beta   90.00
_cell.angle_gamma   90.00
#
_symmetry.space_group_name_H-M   'P 1'
#
loop_
_entity.id
_entity.type
_entity.pdbx_description
1 polymer ?
#
loop_
_entity_poly.entity_id
_entity_poly.type
_entity_poly.pdbx_seq_one_letter_code
_entity_poly.pdbx_strand_id
1 'polypeptide(L)'
;MTLPKACDVLVVGSGNAGFAAALSAAQSGAKRILLIDKCPESWAGGNSYFTAGAYRTVHHGLNDLLPIVNNVDAELAGRIDLDPYTEKDFADDMHRICGGRSDPELSRVLIRDSNSAVKWLAQNGIRFQLSFNRQAYEVNGRFKFWGGLHLKTQDGGKGLIEDYLTIARRQKIALSFNTALTGLFPDSNGSVSATVHVDRKEHMIRAGAVILAAGGFEASPRLRCQYLGPGWDMALVRGTPFNTGDCLEIAMRDLSAMAAGNWSGCHSVAWDANADPNTGDRLASNEYTKSGYPLGLMINNQGKRFVDEGIDLRNYTYAIFGRAILAQPESVAFQVWDSRTSPWLRTEEYREERVERITAANIEELADKCAQRGLRDRESFIATVREYNEAVYAHRREHPDASWNPAIKDGLSTQSSSKKLPLAKSNWALPLDQGPFLAVKVSCGVTFTFGGLSVNPETAQVKSAVTREAIPGVYCIGEMLGGLFYSNYPGGSGLTSGAVFGRRAGKAAAEWVARSSLEITAPLARL
;
A
#
# COMPACT_ATOMS: atom_id res chain seq x y z
N MET A 1 5.28 -8.50 30.39
CA MET A 1 5.49 -9.96 30.27
C MET A 1 7.00 -10.18 30.20
N THR A 2 7.57 -11.19 30.86
CA THR A 2 9.01 -11.43 30.79
C THR A 2 9.36 -12.01 29.42
N LEU A 3 10.26 -11.35 28.68
CA LEU A 3 10.72 -11.86 27.39
C LEU A 3 11.40 -13.23 27.55
N PRO A 4 11.14 -14.21 26.65
CA PRO A 4 11.83 -15.49 26.69
C PRO A 4 13.30 -15.30 26.32
N LYS A 5 14.20 -16.09 26.94
CA LYS A 5 15.63 -16.11 26.59
C LYS A 5 15.90 -16.77 25.23
N ALA A 6 14.99 -17.63 24.77
CA ALA A 6 15.10 -18.30 23.49
C ALA A 6 13.73 -18.64 22.88
N CYS A 7 13.67 -18.69 21.56
CA CYS A 7 12.52 -19.13 20.77
C CYS A 7 12.97 -19.92 19.54
N ASP A 8 12.04 -20.64 18.91
CA ASP A 8 12.30 -21.36 17.67
C ASP A 8 12.38 -20.36 16.52
N VAL A 9 11.34 -19.52 16.40
CA VAL A 9 11.24 -18.48 15.36
C VAL A 9 10.93 -17.13 16.02
N LEU A 10 11.77 -16.15 15.74
CA LEU A 10 11.54 -14.75 16.08
C LEU A 10 11.03 -14.00 14.84
N VAL A 11 9.87 -13.37 14.94
CA VAL A 11 9.31 -12.51 13.88
C VAL A 11 9.36 -11.06 14.34
N VAL A 12 9.89 -10.17 13.50
CA VAL A 12 10.09 -8.75 13.82
C VAL A 12 9.16 -7.89 12.99
N GLY A 13 8.10 -7.38 13.62
CA GLY A 13 7.05 -6.55 13.00
C GLY A 13 5.68 -7.23 13.02
N SER A 14 4.66 -6.49 13.46
CA SER A 14 3.26 -6.95 13.60
C SER A 14 2.37 -6.60 12.41
N GLY A 15 2.94 -6.35 11.23
CA GLY A 15 2.17 -6.15 10.01
C GLY A 15 1.54 -7.43 9.46
N ASN A 16 0.81 -7.31 8.35
CA ASN A 16 0.24 -8.45 7.61
C ASN A 16 1.27 -9.54 7.32
N ALA A 17 2.48 -9.16 6.87
CA ALA A 17 3.54 -10.11 6.56
C ALA A 17 4.04 -10.87 7.81
N GLY A 18 4.25 -10.15 8.92
CA GLY A 18 4.74 -10.74 10.16
C GLY A 18 3.74 -11.72 10.78
N PHE A 19 2.46 -11.34 10.85
CA PHE A 19 1.43 -12.26 11.33
C PHE A 19 1.24 -13.48 10.43
N ALA A 20 1.26 -13.31 9.10
CA ALA A 20 1.21 -14.42 8.16
C ALA A 20 2.41 -15.39 8.36
N ALA A 21 3.61 -14.85 8.55
CA ALA A 21 4.79 -15.67 8.81
C ALA A 21 4.72 -16.42 10.14
N ALA A 22 4.28 -15.76 11.21
CA ALA A 22 4.13 -16.39 12.51
C ALA A 22 3.08 -17.53 12.47
N LEU A 23 1.93 -17.30 11.81
CA LEU A 23 0.91 -18.32 11.59
C LEU A 23 1.47 -19.51 10.80
N SER A 24 2.17 -19.24 9.70
CA SER A 24 2.73 -20.31 8.86
C SER A 24 3.81 -21.10 9.59
N ALA A 25 4.67 -20.45 10.38
CA ALA A 25 5.66 -21.13 11.21
C ALA A 25 5.00 -22.08 12.23
N ALA A 26 3.91 -21.64 12.87
CA ALA A 26 3.15 -22.47 13.81
C ALA A 26 2.57 -23.72 13.11
N GLN A 27 1.98 -23.53 11.94
CA GLN A 27 1.42 -24.62 11.14
C GLN A 27 2.48 -25.57 10.57
N SER A 28 3.71 -25.09 10.38
CA SER A 28 4.86 -25.88 9.93
C SER A 28 5.66 -26.51 11.09
N GLY A 29 5.15 -26.46 12.32
CA GLY A 29 5.66 -27.25 13.43
C GLY A 29 6.54 -26.52 14.44
N ALA A 30 6.88 -25.24 14.22
CA ALA A 30 7.57 -24.43 15.22
C ALA A 30 6.69 -24.27 16.48
N LYS A 31 7.27 -24.43 17.67
CA LYS A 31 6.52 -24.49 18.93
C LYS A 31 6.60 -23.18 19.72
N ARG A 32 7.76 -22.54 19.72
CA ARG A 32 8.04 -21.30 20.45
C ARG A 32 8.22 -20.18 19.44
N ILE A 33 7.13 -19.49 19.13
CA ILE A 33 7.12 -18.37 18.19
C ILE A 33 6.92 -17.10 18.99
N LEU A 34 7.85 -16.15 18.81
CA LEU A 34 7.76 -14.82 19.38
C LEU A 34 7.67 -13.81 18.25
N LEU A 35 6.60 -13.01 18.24
CA LEU A 35 6.48 -11.84 17.38
C LEU A 35 6.71 -10.59 18.23
N ILE A 36 7.72 -9.81 17.88
CA ILE A 36 8.03 -8.53 18.52
C ILE A 36 7.62 -7.36 17.63
N ASP A 37 7.24 -6.25 18.24
CA ASP A 37 7.08 -4.97 17.56
C ASP A 37 7.53 -3.82 18.47
N LYS A 38 8.17 -2.80 17.90
CA LYS A 38 8.61 -1.63 18.67
C LYS A 38 7.45 -0.70 19.02
N CYS A 39 6.34 -0.76 18.28
CA CYS A 39 5.17 0.03 18.60
C CYS A 39 4.49 -0.49 19.88
N PRO A 40 3.71 0.36 20.59
CA PRO A 40 2.81 -0.11 21.63
C PRO A 40 1.69 -0.97 21.04
N GLU A 41 1.07 -1.84 21.84
CA GLU A 41 0.00 -2.73 21.40
C GLU A 41 -1.17 -2.00 20.73
N SER A 42 -1.51 -0.80 21.22
CA SER A 42 -2.54 0.05 20.63
C SER A 42 -2.23 0.48 19.19
N TRP A 43 -0.98 0.34 18.74
CA TRP A 43 -0.48 0.65 17.40
C TRP A 43 -0.12 -0.59 16.56
N ALA A 44 -0.45 -1.80 17.02
CA ALA A 44 -0.22 -3.04 16.30
C ALA A 44 -0.75 -2.97 14.85
N GLY A 45 -0.05 -3.66 13.95
CA GLY A 45 -0.42 -3.76 12.53
C GLY A 45 0.45 -2.98 11.56
N GLY A 46 1.28 -2.05 12.05
CA GLY A 46 2.07 -1.16 11.21
C GLY A 46 1.22 -0.48 10.13
N ASN A 47 1.75 -0.36 8.92
CA ASN A 47 0.99 0.20 7.80
C ASN A 47 -0.13 -0.70 7.26
N SER A 48 -0.15 -1.98 7.62
CA SER A 48 -1.30 -2.85 7.30
C SER A 48 -2.58 -2.42 8.03
N TYR A 49 -2.50 -1.64 9.11
CA TYR A 49 -3.69 -1.08 9.78
C TYR A 49 -4.38 0.04 8.99
N PHE A 50 -3.61 0.79 8.19
CA PHE A 50 -4.06 2.01 7.50
C PHE A 50 -4.50 1.77 6.05
N THR A 51 -4.51 0.51 5.62
CA THR A 51 -4.96 0.13 4.28
C THR A 51 -6.49 0.04 4.20
N ALA A 52 -7.00 0.16 2.97
CA ALA A 52 -8.38 -0.18 2.65
C ALA A 52 -8.66 -1.69 2.62
N GLY A 53 -7.64 -2.53 2.83
CA GLY A 53 -7.78 -3.98 2.91
C GLY A 53 -7.74 -4.71 1.58
N ALA A 54 -7.38 -4.04 0.48
CA ALA A 54 -7.50 -4.63 -0.86
C ALA A 54 -6.38 -5.65 -1.14
N TYR A 55 -6.75 -6.83 -1.66
CA TYR A 55 -5.84 -7.88 -2.11
C TYR A 55 -5.98 -8.10 -3.62
N ARG A 56 -4.89 -7.88 -4.36
CA ARG A 56 -4.82 -8.26 -5.77
C ARG A 56 -4.41 -9.72 -5.85
N THR A 57 -5.27 -10.57 -6.39
CA THR A 57 -5.02 -12.01 -6.43
C THR A 57 -5.50 -12.58 -7.74
N VAL A 58 -4.79 -13.58 -8.26
CA VAL A 58 -5.29 -14.42 -9.35
C VAL A 58 -6.57 -15.10 -8.85
N HIS A 59 -7.59 -15.25 -9.71
CA HIS A 59 -8.80 -16.02 -9.44
C HIS A 59 -9.53 -16.40 -10.74
N HIS A 60 -10.34 -17.46 -10.67
CA HIS A 60 -11.07 -18.02 -11.82
C HIS A 60 -12.51 -17.49 -11.94
N GLY A 61 -12.70 -16.19 -11.69
CA GLY A 61 -14.01 -15.52 -11.69
C GLY A 61 -14.77 -15.63 -10.36
N LEU A 62 -16.06 -15.29 -10.37
CA LEU A 62 -16.89 -15.17 -9.17
C LEU A 62 -16.93 -16.43 -8.30
N ASN A 63 -17.15 -17.60 -8.91
CA ASN A 63 -17.29 -18.88 -8.21
C ASN A 63 -16.04 -19.27 -7.42
N ASP A 64 -14.87 -18.78 -7.82
CA ASP A 64 -13.61 -19.01 -7.10
C ASP A 64 -13.50 -18.18 -5.80
N LEU A 65 -14.17 -17.02 -5.77
CA LEU A 65 -14.14 -16.07 -4.66
C LEU A 65 -15.32 -16.24 -3.69
N LEU A 66 -16.49 -16.70 -4.16
CA LEU A 66 -17.68 -16.88 -3.32
C LEU A 66 -17.42 -17.66 -2.02
N PRO A 67 -16.62 -18.74 -1.99
CA PRO A 67 -16.38 -19.49 -0.76
C PRO A 67 -15.61 -18.75 0.34
N ILE A 68 -14.95 -17.64 0.00
CA ILE A 68 -14.08 -16.90 0.93
C ILE A 68 -14.60 -15.50 1.29
N VAL A 69 -15.72 -15.06 0.70
CA VAL A 69 -16.31 -13.74 0.98
C VAL A 69 -17.55 -13.85 1.87
N ASN A 70 -17.79 -12.85 2.71
CA ASN A 70 -18.89 -12.87 3.68
C ASN A 70 -19.99 -11.80 3.45
N ASN A 71 -19.98 -11.13 2.29
CA ASN A 71 -20.91 -10.06 1.95
C ASN A 71 -21.70 -10.33 0.65
N VAL A 72 -21.81 -11.59 0.24
CA VAL A 72 -22.52 -12.00 -0.98
C VAL A 72 -23.41 -13.20 -0.64
N ASP A 73 -24.72 -13.01 -0.75
CA ASP A 73 -25.70 -14.09 -0.70
C ASP A 73 -26.01 -14.63 -2.11
N ALA A 74 -26.86 -15.65 -2.19
CA ALA A 74 -27.19 -16.32 -3.45
C ALA A 74 -27.93 -15.39 -4.45
N GLU A 75 -28.75 -14.47 -3.94
CA GLU A 75 -29.48 -13.52 -4.80
C GLU A 75 -28.51 -12.50 -5.41
N LEU A 76 -27.66 -11.90 -4.57
CA LEU A 76 -26.67 -10.94 -5.01
C LEU A 76 -25.65 -11.58 -5.97
N ALA A 77 -25.26 -12.83 -5.75
CA ALA A 77 -24.38 -13.56 -6.66
C ALA A 77 -24.93 -13.61 -8.10
N GLY A 78 -26.24 -13.75 -8.28
CA GLY A 78 -26.89 -13.74 -9.59
C GLY A 78 -26.83 -12.40 -10.34
N ARG A 79 -26.51 -11.31 -9.61
CA ARG A 79 -26.41 -9.94 -10.12
C ARG A 79 -24.96 -9.47 -10.29
N ILE A 80 -23.96 -10.30 -10.05
CA ILE A 80 -22.55 -9.91 -10.16
C ILE A 80 -21.97 -10.37 -11.49
N ASP A 81 -21.28 -9.45 -12.16
CA ASP A 81 -20.41 -9.76 -13.30
C ASP A 81 -18.95 -9.50 -12.89
N LEU A 82 -18.20 -10.59 -12.73
CA LEU A 82 -16.83 -10.58 -12.26
C LEU A 82 -16.04 -11.62 -13.06
N ASP A 83 -15.31 -11.11 -14.04
CA ASP A 83 -14.45 -11.90 -14.92
C ASP A 83 -13.21 -12.41 -14.19
N PRO A 84 -12.61 -13.53 -14.62
CA PRO A 84 -11.34 -14.01 -14.08
C PRO A 84 -10.24 -12.94 -14.13
N TYR A 85 -9.36 -12.96 -13.14
CA TYR A 85 -8.11 -12.23 -13.17
C TYR A 85 -6.98 -13.25 -13.20
N THR A 86 -6.38 -13.44 -14.37
CA THR A 86 -5.45 -14.53 -14.65
C THR A 86 -4.02 -14.20 -14.22
N GLU A 87 -3.13 -15.20 -14.21
CA GLU A 87 -1.69 -14.96 -14.02
C GLU A 87 -1.13 -14.00 -15.08
N LYS A 88 -1.63 -14.09 -16.32
CA LYS A 88 -1.24 -13.20 -17.41
C LYS A 88 -1.66 -11.76 -17.12
N ASP A 89 -2.90 -11.54 -16.66
CA ASP A 89 -3.38 -10.19 -16.33
C ASP A 89 -2.54 -9.55 -15.21
N PHE A 90 -2.16 -10.35 -14.21
CA PHE A 90 -1.29 -9.88 -13.12
C PHE A 90 0.14 -9.63 -13.58
N ALA A 91 0.70 -10.50 -14.43
CA ALA A 91 2.02 -10.31 -15.02
C ALA A 91 2.07 -9.04 -15.88
N ASP A 92 1.06 -8.81 -16.72
CA ASP A 92 0.96 -7.64 -17.59
C ASP A 92 0.83 -6.34 -16.78
N ASP A 93 0.01 -6.34 -15.72
CA ASP A 93 -0.10 -5.20 -14.81
C ASP A 93 1.23 -4.93 -14.08
N MET A 94 1.90 -5.96 -13.55
CA MET A 94 3.21 -5.83 -12.91
C MET A 94 4.25 -5.26 -13.87
N HIS A 95 4.35 -5.83 -15.08
CA HIS A 95 5.30 -5.39 -16.10
C HIS A 95 5.05 -3.94 -16.49
N ARG A 96 3.81 -3.58 -16.82
CA ARG A 96 3.44 -2.22 -17.24
C ARG A 96 3.70 -1.19 -16.14
N ILE A 97 3.24 -1.46 -14.92
CA ILE A 97 3.27 -0.49 -13.82
C ILE A 97 4.67 -0.32 -13.22
N CYS A 98 5.48 -1.39 -13.20
CA CYS A 98 6.86 -1.34 -12.74
C CYS A 98 7.87 -1.06 -13.87
N GLY A 99 7.42 -0.82 -15.10
CA GLY A 99 8.27 -0.55 -16.26
C GLY A 99 9.23 -1.69 -16.60
N GLY A 100 8.78 -2.94 -16.41
CA GLY A 100 9.55 -4.15 -16.67
C GLY A 100 10.73 -4.40 -15.73
N ARG A 101 10.82 -3.68 -14.61
CA ARG A 101 11.99 -3.73 -13.70
C ARG A 101 11.86 -4.70 -12.53
N SER A 102 10.65 -5.17 -12.24
CA SER A 102 10.40 -6.12 -11.17
C SER A 102 11.26 -7.38 -11.35
N ASP A 103 11.80 -7.92 -10.25
CA ASP A 103 12.51 -9.20 -10.28
C ASP A 103 11.55 -10.28 -10.80
N PRO A 104 11.92 -11.00 -11.88
CA PRO A 104 11.02 -11.91 -12.57
C PRO A 104 10.64 -13.11 -11.71
N GLU A 105 11.55 -13.62 -10.87
CA GLU A 105 11.28 -14.77 -10.02
C GLU A 105 10.43 -14.38 -8.81
N LEU A 106 10.70 -13.22 -8.19
CA LEU A 106 9.83 -12.69 -7.14
C LEU A 106 8.41 -12.43 -7.66
N SER A 107 8.30 -11.85 -8.86
CA SER A 107 7.01 -11.59 -9.50
C SER A 107 6.27 -12.89 -9.81
N ARG A 108 6.97 -13.88 -10.36
CA ARG A 108 6.41 -15.21 -10.65
C ARG A 108 5.86 -15.87 -9.38
N VAL A 109 6.62 -15.85 -8.28
CA VAL A 109 6.17 -16.41 -6.99
C VAL A 109 4.95 -15.67 -6.46
N LEU A 110 4.96 -14.33 -6.46
CA LEU A 110 3.83 -13.52 -6.03
C LEU A 110 2.55 -13.86 -6.80
N ILE A 111 2.64 -13.90 -8.13
CA ILE A 111 1.50 -14.11 -9.02
C ILE A 111 0.93 -15.51 -8.82
N ARG A 112 1.79 -16.54 -8.96
CA ARG A 112 1.40 -17.96 -8.89
C ARG A 112 0.74 -18.32 -7.56
N ASP A 113 1.27 -17.80 -6.46
CA ASP A 113 0.82 -18.23 -5.12
C ASP A 113 -0.31 -17.37 -4.56
N SER A 114 -0.63 -16.23 -5.19
CA SER A 114 -1.57 -15.22 -4.69
C SER A 114 -2.93 -15.82 -4.27
N ASN A 115 -3.57 -16.61 -5.14
CA ASN A 115 -4.87 -17.22 -4.88
C ASN A 115 -4.81 -18.16 -3.67
N SER A 116 -3.80 -19.02 -3.64
CA SER A 116 -3.63 -20.01 -2.57
C SER A 116 -3.32 -19.36 -1.22
N ALA A 117 -2.61 -18.23 -1.21
CA ALA A 117 -2.29 -17.47 -0.01
C ALA A 117 -3.53 -16.78 0.55
N VAL A 118 -4.33 -16.14 -0.29
CA VAL A 118 -5.59 -15.49 0.12
C VAL A 118 -6.59 -16.51 0.67
N LYS A 119 -6.78 -17.65 -0.02
CA LYS A 119 -7.65 -18.74 0.48
C LYS A 119 -7.16 -19.32 1.79
N TRP A 120 -5.85 -19.48 1.96
CA TRP A 120 -5.26 -19.91 3.22
C TRP A 120 -5.51 -18.91 4.36
N LEU A 121 -5.39 -17.60 4.10
CA LEU A 121 -5.75 -16.58 5.09
C LEU A 121 -7.24 -16.67 5.48
N ALA A 122 -8.12 -16.82 4.49
CA ALA A 122 -9.57 -16.97 4.71
C ALA A 122 -9.90 -18.20 5.58
N GLN A 123 -9.29 -19.35 5.27
CA GLN A 123 -9.43 -20.59 6.05
C GLN A 123 -8.96 -20.43 7.50
N ASN A 124 -8.03 -19.51 7.75
CA ASN A 124 -7.54 -19.22 9.10
C ASN A 124 -8.34 -18.11 9.80
N GLY A 125 -9.34 -17.53 9.16
CA GLY A 125 -10.26 -16.59 9.79
C GLY A 125 -10.03 -15.12 9.44
N ILE A 126 -9.21 -14.80 8.43
CA ILE A 126 -9.24 -13.47 7.83
C ILE A 126 -10.54 -13.32 7.05
N ARG A 127 -11.34 -12.30 7.37
CA ARG A 127 -12.63 -12.05 6.75
C ARG A 127 -12.46 -11.25 5.46
N PHE A 128 -12.82 -11.84 4.33
CA PHE A 128 -12.81 -11.16 3.03
C PHE A 128 -14.22 -10.79 2.55
N GLN A 129 -14.26 -9.80 1.67
CA GLN A 129 -15.45 -9.24 1.05
C GLN A 129 -15.16 -8.90 -0.41
N LEU A 130 -16.17 -8.97 -1.27
CA LEU A 130 -16.10 -8.31 -2.58
C LEU A 130 -16.17 -6.80 -2.41
N SER A 131 -15.31 -6.09 -3.17
CA SER A 131 -15.05 -4.66 -3.00
C SER A 131 -16.05 -3.75 -3.74
N PHE A 132 -17.36 -3.93 -3.50
CA PHE A 132 -18.43 -3.15 -4.17
C PHE A 132 -18.23 -1.64 -4.12
N ASN A 133 -17.88 -1.10 -2.95
CA ASN A 133 -17.75 0.35 -2.72
C ASN A 133 -16.57 1.01 -3.46
N ARG A 134 -15.68 0.23 -4.08
CA ARG A 134 -14.45 0.77 -4.70
C ARG A 134 -14.18 0.29 -6.10
N GLN A 135 -14.71 -0.88 -6.47
CA GLN A 135 -14.31 -1.61 -7.67
C GLN A 135 -15.51 -2.19 -8.42
N ALA A 136 -16.72 -1.74 -8.10
CA ALA A 136 -17.92 -2.09 -8.84
C ALA A 136 -18.80 -0.86 -9.07
N TYR A 137 -19.53 -0.87 -10.19
CA TYR A 137 -20.63 0.04 -10.45
C TYR A 137 -21.88 -0.79 -10.77
N GLU A 138 -23.05 -0.30 -10.36
CA GLU A 138 -24.31 -0.88 -10.78
C GLU A 138 -24.66 -0.37 -12.18
N VAL A 139 -24.81 -1.29 -13.13
CA VAL A 139 -25.14 -1.02 -14.54
C VAL A 139 -26.27 -1.96 -14.94
N ASN A 140 -27.43 -1.41 -15.31
CA ASN A 140 -28.62 -2.17 -15.71
C ASN A 140 -29.04 -3.25 -14.67
N GLY A 141 -28.96 -2.91 -13.37
CA GLY A 141 -29.35 -3.81 -12.26
C GLY A 141 -28.31 -4.88 -11.90
N ARG A 142 -27.15 -4.91 -12.56
CA ARG A 142 -26.03 -5.82 -12.28
C ARG A 142 -24.79 -5.05 -11.82
N PHE A 143 -24.02 -5.64 -10.91
CA PHE A 143 -22.75 -5.09 -10.45
C PHE A 143 -21.62 -5.52 -11.38
N LYS A 144 -21.04 -4.56 -12.11
CA LYS A 144 -19.88 -4.77 -12.98
C LYS A 144 -18.60 -4.48 -12.20
N PHE A 145 -17.79 -5.51 -11.96
CA PHE A 145 -16.47 -5.35 -11.33
C PHE A 145 -15.39 -4.98 -12.35
N TRP A 146 -14.34 -4.27 -11.91
CA TRP A 146 -13.25 -3.83 -12.80
C TRP A 146 -11.87 -3.80 -12.12
N GLY A 147 -10.82 -3.76 -12.95
CA GLY A 147 -9.45 -3.43 -12.53
C GLY A 147 -8.70 -4.52 -11.73
N GLY A 148 -9.22 -5.75 -11.67
CA GLY A 148 -8.54 -6.91 -11.08
C GLY A 148 -8.33 -6.84 -9.56
N LEU A 149 -9.00 -5.91 -8.88
CA LEU A 149 -8.86 -5.69 -7.43
C LEU A 149 -10.17 -6.02 -6.69
N HIS A 150 -10.75 -7.17 -6.97
CA HIS A 150 -12.11 -7.50 -6.57
C HIS A 150 -12.29 -7.80 -5.07
N LEU A 151 -11.20 -8.18 -4.38
CA LEU A 151 -11.23 -8.65 -3.01
C LEU A 151 -10.68 -7.62 -2.03
N LYS A 152 -11.34 -7.47 -0.88
CA LYS A 152 -10.83 -6.70 0.26
C LYS A 152 -11.13 -7.39 1.58
N THR A 153 -10.46 -6.99 2.65
CA THR A 153 -10.80 -7.44 4.01
C THR A 153 -12.01 -6.66 4.54
N GLN A 154 -12.79 -7.31 5.40
CA GLN A 154 -13.83 -6.65 6.16
C GLN A 154 -13.20 -5.55 7.04
N ASP A 155 -13.81 -4.36 7.07
CA ASP A 155 -13.33 -3.19 7.82
C ASP A 155 -11.88 -2.76 7.50
N GLY A 156 -11.42 -3.10 6.29
CA GLY A 156 -10.11 -2.72 5.78
C GLY A 156 -8.96 -3.23 6.66
N GLY A 157 -7.94 -2.40 6.84
CA GLY A 157 -6.78 -2.73 7.67
C GLY A 157 -7.11 -2.96 9.15
N LYS A 158 -8.16 -2.33 9.67
CA LYS A 158 -8.54 -2.50 11.09
C LYS A 158 -9.02 -3.93 11.34
N GLY A 159 -9.97 -4.39 10.53
CA GLY A 159 -10.49 -5.76 10.62
C GLY A 159 -9.40 -6.80 10.33
N LEU A 160 -8.50 -6.53 9.37
CA LEU A 160 -7.36 -7.41 9.10
C LEU A 160 -6.48 -7.64 10.34
N ILE A 161 -6.13 -6.56 11.05
CA ILE A 161 -5.27 -6.67 12.24
C ILE A 161 -6.03 -7.27 13.43
N GLU A 162 -7.32 -6.97 13.58
CA GLU A 162 -8.19 -7.64 14.56
C GLU A 162 -8.23 -9.16 14.34
N ASP A 163 -8.44 -9.60 13.10
CA ASP A 163 -8.49 -11.01 12.73
C ASP A 163 -7.13 -11.67 13.02
N TYR A 164 -6.01 -11.03 12.67
CA TYR A 164 -4.68 -11.55 12.98
C TYR A 164 -4.39 -11.67 14.47
N LEU A 165 -4.78 -10.68 15.28
CA LEU A 165 -4.63 -10.75 16.74
C LEU A 165 -5.45 -11.92 17.32
N THR A 166 -6.65 -12.14 16.79
CA THR A 166 -7.50 -13.29 17.15
C THR A 166 -6.84 -14.62 16.78
N ILE A 167 -6.29 -14.71 15.57
CA ILE A 167 -5.54 -15.88 15.10
C ILE A 167 -4.31 -16.14 15.97
N ALA A 168 -3.54 -15.11 16.30
CA ALA A 168 -2.33 -15.22 17.12
C ALA A 168 -2.64 -15.79 18.50
N ARG A 169 -3.72 -15.32 19.16
CA ARG A 169 -4.21 -15.87 20.43
C ARG A 169 -4.61 -17.34 20.30
N ARG A 170 -5.37 -17.69 19.26
CA ARG A 170 -5.81 -19.08 19.00
C ARG A 170 -4.64 -20.04 18.76
N GLN A 171 -3.61 -19.58 18.04
CA GLN A 171 -2.40 -20.35 17.72
C GLN A 171 -1.33 -20.28 18.81
N LYS A 172 -1.59 -19.58 19.92
CA LYS A 172 -0.65 -19.39 21.04
C LYS A 172 0.69 -18.78 20.59
N ILE A 173 0.66 -17.89 19.61
CA ILE A 173 1.82 -17.10 19.18
C ILE A 173 2.07 -16.04 20.26
N ALA A 174 3.29 -16.00 20.82
CA ALA A 174 3.64 -14.99 21.81
C ALA A 174 3.85 -13.64 21.12
N LEU A 175 3.25 -12.58 21.68
CA LEU A 175 3.37 -11.22 21.17
C LEU A 175 4.09 -10.36 22.22
N SER A 176 5.02 -9.50 21.78
CA SER A 176 5.67 -8.52 22.65
C SER A 176 5.79 -7.16 21.94
N PHE A 177 5.00 -6.21 22.41
CA PHE A 177 5.01 -4.82 21.96
C PHE A 177 6.00 -3.98 22.77
N ASN A 178 6.24 -2.73 22.37
CA ASN A 178 7.29 -1.87 22.93
C ASN A 178 8.67 -2.56 22.95
N THR A 179 8.91 -3.48 22.01
CA THR A 179 10.11 -4.32 21.94
C THR A 179 10.82 -4.04 20.62
N ALA A 180 11.81 -3.15 20.66
CA ALA A 180 12.57 -2.76 19.48
C ALA A 180 13.77 -3.68 19.24
N LEU A 181 13.90 -4.25 18.04
CA LEU A 181 15.14 -4.90 17.62
C LEU A 181 16.25 -3.84 17.49
N THR A 182 17.44 -4.12 18.02
CA THR A 182 18.59 -3.20 17.99
C THR A 182 19.87 -3.82 17.45
N GLY A 183 19.97 -5.16 17.45
CA GLY A 183 21.11 -5.87 16.85
C GLY A 183 20.80 -7.32 16.52
N LEU A 184 21.53 -7.87 15.56
CA LEU A 184 21.46 -9.28 15.15
C LEU A 184 22.85 -9.89 15.07
N PHE A 185 23.03 -11.08 15.65
CA PHE A 185 24.31 -11.77 15.68
C PHE A 185 24.11 -13.24 15.30
N PRO A 186 24.33 -13.62 14.04
CA PRO A 186 24.28 -15.01 13.62
C PRO A 186 25.43 -15.78 14.26
N ASP A 187 25.18 -17.00 14.72
CA ASP A 187 26.21 -17.91 15.20
C ASP A 187 26.66 -18.90 14.12
N SER A 188 27.76 -19.61 14.38
CA SER A 188 28.34 -20.59 13.45
C SER A 188 27.40 -21.75 13.12
N ASN A 189 26.37 -21.97 13.94
CA ASN A 189 25.43 -23.09 13.81
C ASN A 189 24.12 -22.64 13.16
N GLY A 190 24.06 -21.40 12.66
CA GLY A 190 22.91 -20.86 11.95
C GLY A 190 21.72 -20.47 12.83
N SER A 191 21.91 -20.41 14.15
CA SER A 191 20.99 -19.67 15.04
C SER A 191 21.35 -18.19 15.04
N VAL A 192 20.44 -17.34 15.49
CA VAL A 192 20.63 -15.90 15.51
C VAL A 192 20.32 -15.36 16.90
N SER A 193 21.26 -14.65 17.51
CA SER A 193 21.02 -13.89 18.73
C SER A 193 20.51 -12.51 18.36
N ALA A 194 19.33 -12.14 18.86
CA ALA A 194 18.72 -10.84 18.64
C ALA A 194 18.78 -10.01 19.92
N THR A 195 19.35 -8.82 19.83
CA THR A 195 19.33 -7.84 20.91
C THR A 195 18.10 -6.97 20.75
N VAL A 196 17.26 -6.93 21.78
CA VAL A 196 16.02 -6.14 21.81
C VAL A 196 16.01 -5.17 22.98
N HIS A 197 15.36 -4.04 22.79
CA HIS A 197 15.16 -3.03 23.81
C HIS A 197 13.68 -2.98 24.20
N VAL A 198 13.39 -3.20 25.48
CA VAL A 198 12.04 -3.13 26.07
C VAL A 198 12.13 -2.50 27.46
N ASP A 199 11.19 -1.63 27.82
CA ASP A 199 11.15 -0.97 29.14
C ASP A 199 12.48 -0.32 29.56
N ARG A 200 13.16 0.32 28.60
CA ARG A 200 14.48 0.96 28.77
C ARG A 200 15.63 0.01 29.09
N LYS A 201 15.45 -1.30 28.89
CA LYS A 201 16.44 -2.34 29.16
C LYS A 201 16.72 -3.14 27.90
N GLU A 202 17.97 -3.57 27.81
CA GLU A 202 18.43 -4.45 26.75
C GLU A 202 18.24 -5.92 27.19
N HIS A 203 17.75 -6.74 26.26
CA HIS A 203 17.56 -8.17 26.42
C HIS A 203 18.09 -8.89 25.19
N MET A 204 18.66 -10.07 25.39
CA MET A 204 19.10 -10.93 24.29
C MET A 204 18.19 -12.15 24.17
N ILE A 205 17.76 -12.44 22.95
CA ILE A 205 16.89 -13.57 22.61
C ILE A 205 17.63 -14.44 21.60
N ARG A 206 17.86 -15.71 21.94
CA ARG A 206 18.40 -16.69 20.99
C ARG A 206 17.27 -17.29 20.16
N ALA A 207 17.31 -17.09 18.84
CA ALA A 207 16.32 -17.62 17.92
C ALA A 207 16.95 -18.68 16.99
N GLY A 208 16.23 -19.77 16.71
CA GLY A 208 16.67 -20.73 15.68
C GLY A 208 16.55 -20.16 14.26
N ALA A 209 15.58 -19.29 14.03
CA ALA A 209 15.44 -18.48 12.83
C ALA A 209 14.85 -17.09 13.16
N VAL A 210 15.20 -16.08 12.36
CA VAL A 210 14.67 -14.70 12.44
C VAL A 210 14.01 -14.32 11.13
N ILE A 211 12.77 -13.81 11.21
CA ILE A 211 12.02 -13.28 10.08
C ILE A 211 11.84 -11.77 10.27
N LEU A 212 12.43 -10.99 9.37
CA LEU A 212 12.34 -9.53 9.34
C LEU A 212 11.10 -9.10 8.53
N ALA A 213 10.16 -8.44 9.19
CA ALA A 213 8.85 -8.06 8.64
C ALA A 213 8.41 -6.64 9.10
N ALA A 214 9.39 -5.75 9.32
CA ALA A 214 9.21 -4.45 9.98
C ALA A 214 8.81 -3.29 9.06
N GLY A 215 8.50 -3.56 7.78
CA GLY A 215 8.13 -2.54 6.80
C GLY A 215 9.31 -1.67 6.33
N GLY A 216 9.00 -0.57 5.64
CA GLY A 216 9.98 0.32 5.03
C GLY A 216 10.48 1.42 5.97
N PHE A 217 10.81 2.56 5.37
CA PHE A 217 11.33 3.75 6.05
C PHE A 217 10.48 5.02 5.83
N GLU A 218 9.24 4.86 5.37
CA GLU A 218 8.31 5.95 5.04
C GLU A 218 8.01 6.93 6.19
N ALA A 219 8.22 6.52 7.45
CA ALA A 219 8.03 7.39 8.61
C ALA A 219 9.33 8.04 9.10
N SER A 220 10.45 7.86 8.40
CA SER A 220 11.73 8.49 8.72
C SER A 220 12.00 9.67 7.79
N PRO A 221 11.85 10.93 8.23
CA PRO A 221 12.20 12.11 7.43
C PRO A 221 13.64 12.06 6.91
N ARG A 222 14.59 11.62 7.74
CA ARG A 222 16.00 11.45 7.39
C ARG A 222 16.17 10.50 6.20
N LEU A 223 15.63 9.28 6.30
CA LEU A 223 15.80 8.27 5.25
C LEU A 223 15.01 8.61 3.98
N ARG A 224 13.86 9.28 4.12
CA ARG A 224 13.11 9.82 3.00
C ARG A 224 13.93 10.84 2.20
N CYS A 225 14.50 11.84 2.87
CA CYS A 225 15.37 12.82 2.21
C CYS A 225 16.59 12.14 1.57
N GLN A 226 17.21 11.18 2.27
CA GLN A 226 18.41 10.47 1.80
C GLN A 226 18.15 9.63 0.54
N TYR A 227 17.05 8.89 0.49
CA TYR A 227 16.82 7.89 -0.57
C TYR A 227 15.76 8.29 -1.59
N LEU A 228 14.65 8.89 -1.17
CA LEU A 228 13.57 9.33 -2.08
C LEU A 228 13.89 10.66 -2.76
N GLY A 229 14.77 11.45 -2.15
CA GLY A 229 15.30 12.71 -2.69
C GLY A 229 14.84 13.95 -1.90
N PRO A 230 15.31 15.14 -2.30
CA PRO A 230 14.98 16.40 -1.63
C PRO A 230 13.46 16.64 -1.54
N GLY A 231 13.00 17.13 -0.38
CA GLY A 231 11.59 17.46 -0.11
C GLY A 231 10.73 16.30 0.38
N TRP A 232 11.20 15.04 0.29
CA TRP A 232 10.45 13.89 0.81
C TRP A 232 10.35 13.80 2.32
N ASP A 233 11.22 14.52 3.04
CA ASP A 233 11.10 14.76 4.48
C ASP A 233 9.84 15.53 4.86
N MET A 234 9.28 16.32 3.93
CA MET A 234 8.07 17.12 4.12
C MET A 234 6.76 16.40 3.77
N ALA A 235 6.84 15.22 3.13
CA ALA A 235 5.64 14.42 2.84
C ALA A 235 4.96 13.99 4.15
N LEU A 236 3.63 13.96 4.15
CA LEU A 236 2.86 13.52 5.32
C LEU A 236 2.94 12.00 5.43
N VAL A 237 2.98 11.46 6.64
CA VAL A 237 3.01 10.01 6.86
C VAL A 237 1.59 9.44 6.80
N ARG A 238 1.30 8.66 5.76
CA ARG A 238 0.07 7.89 5.64
C ARG A 238 0.23 6.55 6.38
N GLY A 239 0.23 6.62 7.71
CA GLY A 239 0.08 5.45 8.58
C GLY A 239 0.98 5.43 9.81
N THR A 240 1.65 4.32 10.09
CA THR A 240 2.36 4.15 11.36
C THR A 240 3.59 5.06 11.45
N PRO A 241 3.83 5.76 12.59
CA PRO A 241 5.07 6.49 12.82
C PRO A 241 6.28 5.57 13.04
N PHE A 242 6.05 4.26 13.16
CA PHE A 242 7.07 3.30 13.56
C PHE A 242 7.85 2.71 12.37
N ASN A 243 7.45 2.93 11.11
CA ASN A 243 8.19 2.43 9.95
C ASN A 243 9.36 3.36 9.60
N THR A 244 10.42 3.32 10.41
CA THR A 244 11.56 4.25 10.34
C THR A 244 12.81 3.65 9.70
N GLY A 245 12.75 2.42 9.18
CA GLY A 245 13.87 1.77 8.51
C GLY A 245 14.91 1.12 9.42
N ASP A 246 14.75 1.13 10.74
CA ASP A 246 15.76 0.63 11.68
C ASP A 246 16.18 -0.82 11.37
N CYS A 247 15.22 -1.70 11.07
CA CYS A 247 15.53 -3.10 10.74
C CYS A 247 16.24 -3.28 9.40
N LEU A 248 16.06 -2.36 8.44
CA LEU A 248 16.85 -2.35 7.20
C LEU A 248 18.30 -2.00 7.52
N GLU A 249 18.54 -0.93 8.29
CA GLU A 249 19.87 -0.51 8.71
C GLU A 249 20.57 -1.59 9.56
N ILE A 250 19.87 -2.20 10.52
CA ILE A 250 20.39 -3.31 11.34
C ILE A 250 20.78 -4.50 10.47
N ALA A 251 19.92 -4.94 9.54
CA ALA A 251 20.23 -6.08 8.69
C ALA A 251 21.43 -5.81 7.76
N MET A 252 21.51 -4.62 7.17
CA MET A 252 22.66 -4.25 6.32
C MET A 252 23.96 -4.15 7.14
N ARG A 253 23.90 -3.57 8.34
CA ARG A 253 25.05 -3.38 9.23
C ARG A 253 25.55 -4.69 9.83
N ASP A 254 24.66 -5.46 10.44
CA ASP A 254 25.04 -6.60 11.29
C ASP A 254 25.16 -7.91 10.51
N LEU A 255 24.41 -8.05 9.42
CA LEU A 255 24.36 -9.29 8.63
C LEU A 255 25.02 -9.14 7.26
N SER A 256 25.50 -7.94 6.92
CA SER A 256 25.89 -7.61 5.54
C SER A 256 24.77 -7.93 4.55
N ALA A 257 23.50 -7.70 4.92
CA ALA A 257 22.36 -7.99 4.04
C ALA A 257 22.45 -7.17 2.75
N MET A 258 22.23 -7.82 1.61
CA MET A 258 22.28 -7.17 0.30
C MET A 258 21.05 -6.30 0.06
N ALA A 259 21.25 -5.01 -0.23
CA ALA A 259 20.18 -4.13 -0.68
C ALA A 259 19.71 -4.46 -2.11
N ALA A 260 18.42 -4.25 -2.40
CA ALA A 260 17.80 -4.46 -3.71
C ALA A 260 16.60 -3.52 -3.94
N GLY A 261 16.11 -3.47 -5.19
CA GLY A 261 14.93 -2.71 -5.57
C GLY A 261 15.17 -1.21 -5.76
N ASN A 262 14.09 -0.43 -5.86
CA ASN A 262 14.15 1.01 -6.09
C ASN A 262 14.09 1.82 -4.79
N TRP A 263 15.25 2.16 -4.22
CA TRP A 263 15.34 2.97 -3.00
C TRP A 263 14.82 4.41 -3.16
N SER A 264 14.73 4.92 -4.39
CA SER A 264 14.11 6.24 -4.68
C SER A 264 12.60 6.17 -4.97
N GLY A 265 12.07 4.96 -4.95
CA GLY A 265 10.68 4.65 -5.23
C GLY A 265 9.86 4.47 -3.96
N CYS A 266 8.64 4.97 -3.98
CA CYS A 266 7.68 4.78 -2.90
C CYS A 266 6.25 4.90 -3.43
N HIS A 267 5.31 4.35 -2.67
CA HIS A 267 3.90 4.63 -2.84
C HIS A 267 3.52 5.92 -2.09
N SER A 268 3.00 6.90 -2.82
CA SER A 268 2.47 8.16 -2.28
C SER A 268 1.10 8.48 -2.86
N VAL A 269 0.24 9.19 -2.15
CA VAL A 269 -1.10 9.54 -2.66
C VAL A 269 -1.42 11.01 -2.47
N ALA A 270 -2.43 11.50 -3.19
CA ALA A 270 -3.14 12.69 -2.77
C ALA A 270 -3.79 12.42 -1.40
N TRP A 271 -3.35 13.18 -0.40
CA TRP A 271 -3.75 13.05 0.99
C TRP A 271 -4.36 14.36 1.47
N ASP A 272 -5.18 14.30 2.53
CA ASP A 272 -5.74 15.49 3.13
C ASP A 272 -4.62 16.42 3.63
N ALA A 273 -4.66 17.70 3.25
CA ALA A 273 -3.62 18.66 3.64
C ALA A 273 -3.67 19.01 5.13
N ASN A 274 -4.79 18.74 5.80
CA ASN A 274 -4.99 19.02 7.22
C ASN A 274 -4.78 17.77 8.10
N ALA A 275 -4.36 16.64 7.51
CA ALA A 275 -4.02 15.45 8.28
C ALA A 275 -2.75 15.65 9.13
N ASP A 276 -2.61 14.86 10.20
CA ASP A 276 -1.39 14.84 10.99
C ASP A 276 -0.17 14.54 10.10
N PRO A 277 0.92 15.31 10.21
CA PRO A 277 2.06 15.17 9.30
C PRO A 277 2.91 13.93 9.58
N ASN A 278 2.88 13.40 10.80
CA ASN A 278 3.79 12.36 11.26
C ASN A 278 3.11 11.00 11.41
N THR A 279 1.78 10.95 11.38
CA THR A 279 1.01 9.74 11.60
C THR A 279 -0.27 9.70 10.77
N GLY A 280 -0.73 8.48 10.49
CA GLY A 280 -2.11 8.23 10.08
C GLY A 280 -3.03 8.22 11.29
N ASP A 281 -4.26 8.67 11.08
CA ASP A 281 -5.32 8.60 12.08
C ASP A 281 -5.86 7.16 12.16
N ARG A 282 -5.86 6.58 13.36
CA ARG A 282 -6.32 5.18 13.55
C ARG A 282 -7.83 5.02 13.43
N LEU A 283 -8.61 6.06 13.74
CA LEU A 283 -10.07 6.06 13.57
C LEU A 283 -10.46 6.30 12.12
N ALA A 284 -9.81 7.21 11.40
CA ALA A 284 -10.09 7.45 9.98
C ALA A 284 -9.43 6.39 9.07
N SER A 285 -8.32 5.78 9.50
CA SER A 285 -7.52 4.84 8.72
C SER A 285 -7.24 5.39 7.30
N ASN A 286 -7.83 4.79 6.26
CA ASN A 286 -7.61 5.16 4.87
C ASN A 286 -8.40 6.40 4.40
N GLU A 287 -9.33 6.92 5.19
CA GLU A 287 -10.35 7.89 4.73
C GLU A 287 -9.81 9.28 4.36
N TYR A 288 -8.59 9.63 4.78
CA TYR A 288 -7.93 10.86 4.32
C TYR A 288 -7.40 10.80 2.89
N THR A 289 -7.44 9.63 2.23
CA THR A 289 -7.10 9.53 0.80
C THR A 289 -8.04 10.43 -0.01
N LYS A 290 -7.52 11.19 -0.97
CA LYS A 290 -8.32 12.09 -1.82
C LYS A 290 -8.25 11.67 -3.28
N SER A 291 -9.03 10.65 -3.61
CA SER A 291 -8.90 9.91 -4.88
C SER A 291 -9.89 10.33 -5.97
N GLY A 292 -10.68 11.38 -5.73
CA GLY A 292 -11.66 11.95 -6.67
C GLY A 292 -11.07 12.84 -7.76
N TYR A 293 -9.75 12.98 -7.84
CA TYR A 293 -9.08 13.84 -8.83
C TYR A 293 -9.44 13.56 -10.31
N PRO A 294 -9.78 12.33 -10.77
CA PRO A 294 -10.16 12.13 -12.16
C PRO A 294 -11.45 12.87 -12.53
N LEU A 295 -12.33 13.07 -11.56
CA LEU A 295 -13.63 13.73 -11.72
C LEU A 295 -13.53 15.26 -11.79
N GLY A 296 -12.35 15.84 -11.51
CA GLY A 296 -12.16 17.29 -11.41
C GLY A 296 -10.82 17.75 -11.96
N LEU A 297 -10.33 18.86 -11.41
CA LEU A 297 -9.01 19.44 -11.71
C LEU A 297 -8.13 19.46 -10.46
N MET A 298 -6.81 19.31 -10.65
CA MET A 298 -5.79 19.58 -9.64
C MET A 298 -5.03 20.85 -9.99
N ILE A 299 -5.17 21.85 -9.13
CA ILE A 299 -4.58 23.18 -9.31
C ILE A 299 -3.63 23.44 -8.13
N ASN A 300 -2.37 23.73 -8.38
CA ASN A 300 -1.40 24.03 -7.32
C ASN A 300 -1.71 25.36 -6.61
N ASN A 301 -0.96 25.70 -5.56
CA ASN A 301 -1.17 26.96 -4.85
C ASN A 301 -0.84 28.22 -5.68
N GLN A 302 -0.20 28.11 -6.84
CA GLN A 302 0.00 29.20 -7.79
C GLN A 302 -1.12 29.29 -8.83
N GLY A 303 -2.23 28.57 -8.63
CA GLY A 303 -3.37 28.65 -9.53
C GLY A 303 -3.13 27.99 -10.89
N LYS A 304 -2.22 27.01 -11.01
CA LYS A 304 -1.93 26.30 -12.27
C LYS A 304 -2.17 24.80 -12.17
N ARG A 305 -2.65 24.19 -13.26
CA ARG A 305 -2.66 22.72 -13.40
C ARG A 305 -1.24 22.18 -13.59
N PHE A 306 -1.00 20.96 -13.12
CA PHE A 306 0.34 20.35 -13.13
C PHE A 306 0.36 18.85 -13.47
N VAL A 307 -0.79 18.21 -13.62
CA VAL A 307 -0.91 16.82 -14.12
C VAL A 307 -2.12 16.67 -15.04
N ASP A 308 -2.09 15.64 -15.88
CA ASP A 308 -3.26 15.18 -16.62
C ASP A 308 -4.10 14.26 -15.74
N GLU A 309 -5.13 14.82 -15.10
CA GLU A 309 -6.02 14.08 -14.19
C GLU A 309 -6.81 12.96 -14.89
N GLY A 310 -6.83 12.95 -16.23
CA GLY A 310 -7.50 11.96 -17.07
C GLY A 310 -6.56 11.00 -17.81
N ILE A 311 -5.29 10.87 -17.40
CA ILE A 311 -4.30 10.06 -18.13
C ILE A 311 -4.60 8.54 -18.10
N ASP A 312 -5.07 8.02 -16.96
CA ASP A 312 -5.43 6.60 -16.79
C ASP A 312 -6.37 6.44 -15.58
N LEU A 313 -6.94 5.25 -15.41
CA LEU A 313 -7.80 4.92 -14.28
C LEU A 313 -7.08 5.16 -12.94
N ARG A 314 -7.86 5.59 -11.94
CA ARG A 314 -7.39 5.95 -10.59
C ARG A 314 -6.45 4.92 -9.97
N ASN A 315 -6.73 3.62 -10.13
CA ASN A 315 -5.93 2.53 -9.56
C ASN A 315 -4.52 2.39 -10.18
N TYR A 316 -4.22 3.15 -11.23
CA TYR A 316 -2.90 3.20 -11.86
C TYR A 316 -2.20 4.56 -11.69
N THR A 317 -2.93 5.63 -11.34
CA THR A 317 -2.39 7.01 -11.27
C THR A 317 -2.23 7.55 -9.85
N TYR A 318 -2.96 7.02 -8.87
CA TYR A 318 -2.97 7.57 -7.50
C TYR A 318 -1.58 7.64 -6.86
N ALA A 319 -0.71 6.65 -7.13
CA ALA A 319 0.64 6.59 -6.60
C ALA A 319 1.57 7.71 -7.11
N ILE A 320 1.43 8.05 -8.40
CA ILE A 320 2.29 9.05 -9.06
C ILE A 320 1.83 10.48 -8.77
N PHE A 321 0.54 10.68 -8.51
CA PHE A 321 0.00 12.02 -8.21
C PHE A 321 0.37 12.52 -6.82
N GLY A 322 0.57 11.64 -5.83
CA GLY A 322 1.16 12.05 -4.54
C GLY A 322 2.51 12.73 -4.75
N ARG A 323 3.42 12.11 -5.52
CA ARG A 323 4.72 12.68 -5.89
C ARG A 323 4.58 13.99 -6.68
N ALA A 324 3.63 14.07 -7.60
CA ALA A 324 3.40 15.29 -8.37
C ALA A 324 2.94 16.46 -7.48
N ILE A 325 2.08 16.20 -6.48
CA ILE A 325 1.65 17.18 -5.46
C ILE A 325 2.84 17.61 -4.60
N LEU A 326 3.68 16.66 -4.16
CA LEU A 326 4.87 16.97 -3.36
C LEU A 326 5.80 17.96 -4.07
N ALA A 327 5.94 17.81 -5.39
CA ALA A 327 6.78 18.68 -6.23
C ALA A 327 6.19 20.08 -6.49
N GLN A 328 4.94 20.34 -6.09
CA GLN A 328 4.34 21.66 -6.21
C GLN A 328 4.88 22.60 -5.11
N PRO A 329 4.81 23.93 -5.31
CA PRO A 329 5.22 24.88 -4.29
C PRO A 329 4.45 24.65 -2.98
N GLU A 330 5.17 24.63 -1.86
CA GLU A 330 4.65 24.28 -0.53
C GLU A 330 4.01 22.88 -0.44
N SER A 331 4.25 22.00 -1.43
CA SER A 331 3.75 20.61 -1.51
C SER A 331 2.23 20.48 -1.39
N VAL A 332 1.49 21.49 -1.86
CA VAL A 332 0.03 21.54 -1.78
C VAL A 332 -0.63 21.78 -3.13
N ALA A 333 -1.86 21.27 -3.25
CA ALA A 333 -2.76 21.55 -4.36
C ALA A 333 -4.21 21.63 -3.88
N PHE A 334 -5.09 22.13 -4.75
CA PHE A 334 -6.53 22.11 -4.59
C PHE A 334 -7.11 21.17 -5.65
N GLN A 335 -7.88 20.18 -5.20
CA GLN A 335 -8.76 19.43 -6.09
C GLN A 335 -10.08 20.20 -6.22
N VAL A 336 -10.57 20.40 -7.44
CA VAL A 336 -11.74 21.27 -7.73
C VAL A 336 -12.75 20.53 -8.59
N TRP A 337 -14.02 20.62 -8.19
CA TRP A 337 -15.18 20.03 -8.88
C TRP A 337 -16.33 21.02 -8.95
N ASP A 338 -17.28 20.69 -9.81
CA ASP A 338 -18.54 21.39 -9.98
C ASP A 338 -19.73 20.52 -9.50
N SER A 339 -20.96 20.99 -9.70
CA SER A 339 -22.16 20.26 -9.24
C SER A 339 -22.47 18.99 -10.03
N ARG A 340 -21.91 18.81 -11.24
CA ARG A 340 -22.09 17.58 -12.04
C ARG A 340 -21.28 16.42 -11.49
N THR A 341 -20.07 16.70 -11.00
CA THR A 341 -19.07 15.68 -10.65
C THR A 341 -18.92 15.48 -9.15
N SER A 342 -19.15 16.52 -8.33
CA SER A 342 -19.06 16.41 -6.87
C SER A 342 -19.96 15.33 -6.22
N PRO A 343 -21.18 15.01 -6.72
CA PRO A 343 -21.99 13.92 -6.17
C PRO A 343 -21.39 12.52 -6.39
N TRP A 344 -20.44 12.37 -7.33
CA TRP A 344 -19.74 11.10 -7.60
C TRP A 344 -18.54 10.87 -6.68
N LEU A 345 -18.19 11.86 -5.86
CA LEU A 345 -17.11 11.72 -4.88
C LEU A 345 -17.47 10.67 -3.84
N ARG A 346 -16.46 9.91 -3.41
CA ARG A 346 -16.65 8.88 -2.39
C ARG A 346 -16.97 9.54 -1.06
N THR A 347 -18.16 9.27 -0.51
CA THR A 347 -18.58 9.76 0.81
C THR A 347 -17.57 9.42 1.90
N GLU A 348 -16.90 8.27 1.80
CA GLU A 348 -15.81 7.85 2.69
C GLU A 348 -14.67 8.88 2.78
N GLU A 349 -14.33 9.52 1.66
CA GLU A 349 -13.14 10.38 1.52
C GLU A 349 -13.47 11.88 1.62
N TYR A 350 -14.73 12.26 1.31
CA TYR A 350 -15.14 13.64 1.06
C TYR A 350 -16.30 14.17 1.92
N ARG A 351 -16.81 13.41 2.88
CA ARG A 351 -17.83 13.89 3.83
C ARG A 351 -17.29 14.97 4.78
N GLU A 352 -18.17 15.85 5.25
CA GLU A 352 -17.84 17.05 6.02
C GLU A 352 -17.07 16.74 7.31
N GLU A 353 -17.35 15.60 7.95
CA GLU A 353 -16.65 15.20 9.18
C GLU A 353 -15.22 14.72 8.92
N ARG A 354 -14.83 14.51 7.65
CA ARG A 354 -13.51 13.97 7.25
C ARG A 354 -12.62 14.99 6.56
N VAL A 355 -13.19 15.99 5.90
CA VAL A 355 -12.41 16.96 5.12
C VAL A 355 -13.03 18.34 5.18
N GLU A 356 -12.18 19.36 5.18
CA GLU A 356 -12.62 20.73 4.97
C GLU A 356 -13.11 20.91 3.52
N ARG A 357 -14.42 21.05 3.36
CA ARG A 357 -15.06 21.33 2.06
C ARG A 357 -15.14 22.83 1.82
N ILE A 358 -14.43 23.32 0.81
CA ILE A 358 -14.47 24.72 0.40
C ILE A 358 -15.52 24.85 -0.70
N THR A 359 -16.70 25.40 -0.39
CA THR A 359 -17.80 25.51 -1.36
C THR A 359 -18.10 26.96 -1.74
N ALA A 360 -18.54 27.18 -2.98
CA ALA A 360 -18.90 28.50 -3.48
C ALA A 360 -19.92 28.41 -4.63
N ALA A 361 -20.65 29.49 -4.88
CA ALA A 361 -21.63 29.53 -5.97
C ALA A 361 -20.97 29.72 -7.35
N ASN A 362 -19.82 30.40 -7.40
CA ASN A 362 -19.05 30.69 -8.61
C ASN A 362 -17.54 30.52 -8.38
N ILE A 363 -16.76 30.52 -9.48
CA ILE A 363 -15.31 30.27 -9.46
C ILE A 363 -14.53 31.40 -8.79
N GLU A 364 -14.97 32.66 -8.93
CA GLU A 364 -14.35 33.81 -8.30
C GLU A 364 -14.45 33.73 -6.78
N GLU A 365 -15.64 33.45 -6.24
CA GLU A 365 -15.87 33.23 -4.82
C GLU A 365 -15.11 32.00 -4.30
N LEU A 366 -15.02 30.93 -5.11
CA LEU A 366 -14.21 29.76 -4.76
C LEU A 366 -12.74 30.12 -4.63
N ALA A 367 -12.20 30.92 -5.57
CA ALA A 367 -10.82 31.37 -5.55
C ALA A 367 -10.53 32.23 -4.31
N ASP A 368 -11.44 33.14 -3.94
CA ASP A 368 -11.35 33.93 -2.70
C ASP A 368 -11.29 33.04 -1.45
N LYS A 369 -12.14 32.03 -1.37
CA LYS A 369 -12.13 31.07 -0.25
C LYS A 369 -10.89 30.18 -0.25
N CYS A 370 -10.38 29.77 -1.41
CA CYS A 370 -9.12 29.04 -1.52
C CYS A 370 -7.91 29.90 -1.13
N ALA A 371 -7.91 31.21 -1.41
CA ALA A 371 -6.86 32.15 -1.02
C ALA A 371 -6.69 32.22 0.50
N GLN A 372 -7.81 32.22 1.24
CA GLN A 372 -7.80 32.13 2.71
C GLN A 372 -7.16 30.83 3.24
N ARG A 373 -7.02 29.81 2.39
CA ARG A 373 -6.51 28.47 2.72
C ARG A 373 -5.18 28.15 2.04
N GLY A 374 -4.50 29.16 1.49
CA GLY A 374 -3.15 29.05 0.97
C GLY A 374 -3.01 29.06 -0.55
N LEU A 375 -4.06 29.34 -1.32
CA LEU A 375 -3.88 29.75 -2.72
C LEU A 375 -3.16 31.11 -2.76
N ARG A 376 -2.05 31.18 -3.49
CA ARG A 376 -1.15 32.34 -3.61
C ARG A 376 -1.48 33.23 -4.79
N ASP A 377 -2.07 32.67 -5.85
CA ASP A 377 -2.43 33.41 -7.07
C ASP A 377 -3.88 33.13 -7.46
N ARG A 378 -4.76 34.04 -7.04
CA ARG A 378 -6.21 34.00 -7.30
C ARG A 378 -6.52 34.17 -8.79
N GLU A 379 -5.85 35.11 -9.45
CA GLU A 379 -6.14 35.44 -10.86
C GLU A 379 -5.69 34.31 -11.78
N SER A 380 -4.52 33.70 -11.53
CA SER A 380 -4.07 32.52 -12.27
C SER A 380 -5.02 31.34 -12.09
N PHE A 381 -5.59 31.14 -10.90
CA PHE A 381 -6.58 30.09 -10.65
C PHE A 381 -7.82 30.28 -11.54
N ILE A 382 -8.39 31.49 -11.56
CA ILE A 382 -9.57 31.81 -12.36
C ILE A 382 -9.27 31.67 -13.86
N ALA A 383 -8.12 32.20 -14.31
CA ALA A 383 -7.68 32.10 -15.69
C ALA A 383 -7.51 30.64 -16.14
N THR A 384 -6.91 29.79 -15.30
CA THR A 384 -6.74 28.36 -15.57
C THR A 384 -8.08 27.64 -15.77
N VAL A 385 -9.07 27.91 -14.91
CA VAL A 385 -10.40 27.30 -15.04
C VAL A 385 -11.10 27.78 -16.32
N ARG A 386 -11.02 29.07 -16.64
CA ARG A 386 -11.59 29.63 -17.88
C ARG A 386 -10.95 29.02 -19.13
N GLU A 387 -9.62 28.98 -19.20
CA GLU A 387 -8.89 28.40 -20.34
C GLU A 387 -9.21 26.90 -20.51
N TYR A 388 -9.31 26.17 -19.40
CA TYR A 388 -9.72 24.78 -19.39
C TYR A 388 -11.14 24.61 -19.97
N ASN A 389 -12.12 25.39 -19.50
CA ASN A 389 -13.50 25.32 -19.98
C ASN A 389 -13.58 25.58 -21.49
N GLU A 390 -12.87 26.60 -21.99
CA GLU A 390 -12.80 26.89 -23.42
C GLU A 390 -12.29 25.70 -24.25
N ALA A 391 -11.27 25.00 -23.77
CA ALA A 391 -10.72 23.82 -24.45
C ALA A 391 -11.69 22.63 -24.41
N VAL A 392 -12.40 22.44 -23.30
CA VAL A 392 -13.46 21.41 -23.22
C VAL A 392 -14.59 21.73 -24.21
N TYR A 393 -15.06 22.96 -24.29
CA TYR A 393 -16.11 23.32 -25.27
C TYR A 393 -15.64 23.14 -26.71
N ALA A 394 -14.38 23.45 -27.00
CA ALA A 394 -13.78 23.25 -28.33
C ALA A 394 -13.79 21.76 -28.72
N HIS A 395 -13.32 20.88 -27.83
CA HIS A 395 -13.40 19.44 -28.04
C HIS A 395 -14.84 18.96 -28.19
N ARG A 396 -15.78 19.43 -27.36
CA ARG A 396 -17.18 19.03 -27.42
C ARG A 396 -17.88 19.40 -28.73
N ARG A 397 -17.54 20.52 -29.34
CA ARG A 397 -18.06 20.89 -30.68
C ARG A 397 -17.60 19.93 -31.77
N GLU A 398 -16.37 19.43 -31.66
CA GLU A 398 -15.79 18.48 -32.62
C GLU A 398 -16.27 17.03 -32.35
N HIS A 399 -16.76 16.75 -31.13
CA HIS A 399 -17.22 15.43 -30.68
C HIS A 399 -18.61 15.49 -30.02
N PRO A 400 -19.68 15.89 -30.76
CA PRO A 400 -21.02 16.10 -30.20
C PRO A 400 -21.67 14.82 -29.66
N ASP A 401 -21.35 13.66 -30.25
CA ASP A 401 -21.93 12.36 -29.87
C ASP A 401 -21.21 11.67 -28.70
N ALA A 402 -20.08 12.24 -28.23
CA ALA A 402 -19.30 11.63 -27.16
C ALA A 402 -20.03 11.76 -25.80
N SER A 403 -20.21 10.64 -25.11
CA SER A 403 -20.84 10.59 -23.79
C SER A 403 -19.80 10.47 -22.67
N TRP A 404 -20.12 11.05 -21.52
CA TRP A 404 -19.25 10.94 -20.35
C TRP A 404 -19.47 9.60 -19.65
N ASN A 405 -18.39 8.85 -19.42
CA ASN A 405 -18.45 7.56 -18.76
C ASN A 405 -17.25 7.38 -17.81
N PRO A 406 -17.45 7.43 -16.48
CA PRO A 406 -16.36 7.36 -15.51
C PRO A 406 -15.74 5.96 -15.38
N ALA A 407 -16.36 4.93 -15.96
CA ALA A 407 -15.91 3.54 -15.86
C ALA A 407 -14.92 3.13 -16.97
N ILE A 408 -14.78 3.94 -18.04
CA ILE A 408 -13.87 3.68 -19.16
C ILE A 408 -13.10 4.95 -19.52
N LYS A 409 -11.99 4.81 -20.25
CA LYS A 409 -11.33 5.96 -20.89
C LYS A 409 -12.21 6.44 -22.04
N ASP A 410 -13.02 7.46 -21.77
CA ASP A 410 -14.10 7.93 -22.66
C ASP A 410 -13.64 8.88 -23.78
N GLY A 411 -12.37 9.29 -23.77
CA GLY A 411 -11.80 10.19 -24.76
C GLY A 411 -12.32 11.63 -24.69
N LEU A 412 -13.12 11.99 -23.70
CA LEU A 412 -13.52 13.39 -23.50
C LEU A 412 -12.30 14.19 -23.02
N SER A 413 -11.83 15.10 -23.86
CA SER A 413 -10.51 15.71 -23.70
C SER A 413 -10.53 17.24 -23.80
N THR A 414 -9.37 17.86 -23.51
CA THR A 414 -9.08 19.29 -23.74
C THR A 414 -8.23 19.52 -24.99
N GLN A 415 -8.19 18.55 -25.90
CA GLN A 415 -7.34 18.56 -27.10
C GLN A 415 -8.20 18.53 -28.37
N SER A 416 -8.36 19.67 -29.03
CA SER A 416 -9.15 19.77 -30.26
C SER A 416 -8.33 20.41 -31.38
N SER A 417 -8.85 20.40 -32.62
CA SER A 417 -8.20 21.08 -33.74
C SER A 417 -8.17 22.61 -33.56
N SER A 418 -9.20 23.16 -32.91
CA SER A 418 -9.35 24.60 -32.68
C SER A 418 -8.73 25.12 -31.36
N LYS A 419 -8.56 24.28 -30.33
CA LYS A 419 -7.86 24.66 -29.09
C LYS A 419 -7.17 23.45 -28.44
N LYS A 420 -5.91 23.63 -28.04
CA LYS A 420 -5.10 22.62 -27.35
C LYS A 420 -4.42 23.23 -26.13
N LEU A 421 -4.64 22.63 -24.97
CA LEU A 421 -3.89 22.99 -23.77
C LEU A 421 -2.51 22.33 -23.80
N PRO A 422 -1.44 22.99 -23.34
CA PRO A 422 -0.13 22.35 -23.19
C PRO A 422 -0.17 21.10 -22.30
N LEU A 423 -0.99 21.15 -21.25
CA LEU A 423 -1.30 20.02 -20.38
C LEU A 423 -2.72 19.54 -20.66
N ALA A 424 -2.84 18.36 -21.26
CA ALA A 424 -4.14 17.77 -21.54
C ALA A 424 -4.87 17.39 -20.24
N LYS A 425 -6.20 17.32 -20.32
CA LYS A 425 -6.97 16.32 -19.59
C LYS A 425 -7.42 15.30 -20.63
N SER A 426 -6.85 14.11 -20.63
CA SER A 426 -7.00 13.16 -21.76
C SER A 426 -8.34 12.41 -21.79
N ASN A 427 -9.02 12.31 -20.65
CA ASN A 427 -10.31 11.65 -20.50
C ASN A 427 -11.16 12.36 -19.44
N TRP A 428 -12.48 12.10 -19.45
CA TRP A 428 -13.46 12.59 -18.49
C TRP A 428 -13.53 14.11 -18.38
N ALA A 429 -13.11 14.84 -19.41
CA ALA A 429 -13.12 16.29 -19.41
C ALA A 429 -14.56 16.83 -19.50
N LEU A 430 -15.04 17.37 -18.38
CA LEU A 430 -16.23 18.20 -18.28
C LEU A 430 -15.79 19.62 -17.95
N PRO A 431 -16.50 20.66 -18.41
CA PRO A 431 -16.20 22.01 -17.97
C PRO A 431 -16.43 22.14 -16.46
N LEU A 432 -15.87 23.16 -15.84
CA LEU A 432 -16.15 23.59 -14.47
C LEU A 432 -16.88 24.93 -14.56
N ASP A 433 -18.17 24.88 -14.91
CA ASP A 433 -19.00 26.06 -15.21
C ASP A 433 -20.38 26.03 -14.50
N GLN A 434 -20.66 25.02 -13.68
CA GLN A 434 -21.94 24.83 -12.99
C GLN A 434 -21.77 24.76 -11.47
N GLY A 435 -22.22 25.80 -10.77
CA GLY A 435 -22.24 25.82 -9.30
C GLY A 435 -23.28 24.84 -8.71
N PRO A 436 -23.21 24.56 -7.39
CA PRO A 436 -22.12 24.94 -6.50
C PRO A 436 -20.80 24.23 -6.84
N PHE A 437 -19.69 24.94 -6.67
CA PHE A 437 -18.34 24.40 -6.79
C PHE A 437 -17.85 23.88 -5.45
N LEU A 438 -16.95 22.90 -5.51
CA LEU A 438 -16.28 22.32 -4.35
C LEU A 438 -14.77 22.31 -4.61
N ALA A 439 -13.99 22.77 -3.64
CA ALA A 439 -12.56 22.55 -3.58
C ALA A 439 -12.16 21.85 -2.26
N VAL A 440 -11.10 21.04 -2.35
CA VAL A 440 -10.45 20.38 -1.21
C VAL A 440 -8.95 20.58 -1.33
N LYS A 441 -8.32 21.03 -0.24
CA LYS A 441 -6.86 21.18 -0.16
C LYS A 441 -6.22 19.82 0.10
N VAL A 442 -5.22 19.47 -0.70
CA VAL A 442 -4.51 18.19 -0.64
C VAL A 442 -3.00 18.41 -0.56
N SER A 443 -2.32 17.43 0.04
CA SER A 443 -0.86 17.30 0.09
C SER A 443 -0.44 15.88 -0.34
N CYS A 444 0.85 15.57 -0.26
CA CYS A 444 1.39 14.25 -0.51
C CYS A 444 1.42 13.41 0.77
N GLY A 445 0.77 12.24 0.76
CA GLY A 445 0.89 11.24 1.83
C GLY A 445 1.74 10.05 1.39
N VAL A 446 2.88 9.81 2.02
CA VAL A 446 3.75 8.65 1.77
C VAL A 446 3.28 7.42 2.54
N THR A 447 3.27 6.26 1.90
CA THR A 447 2.71 5.02 2.48
C THR A 447 3.76 3.94 2.73
N PHE A 448 4.61 3.63 1.75
CA PHE A 448 5.68 2.65 1.91
C PHE A 448 6.72 2.83 0.81
N THR A 449 7.91 2.27 1.03
CA THR A 449 9.08 2.40 0.15
C THR A 449 9.33 1.12 -0.64
N PHE A 450 9.86 1.22 -1.86
CA PHE A 450 10.05 0.07 -2.74
C PHE A 450 11.44 -0.55 -2.69
N GLY A 451 12.41 0.17 -2.14
CA GLY A 451 13.75 -0.34 -1.86
C GLY A 451 13.78 -1.15 -0.57
N GLY A 452 14.59 -2.21 -0.54
CA GLY A 452 14.67 -3.11 0.59
C GLY A 452 15.82 -4.10 0.46
N LEU A 453 15.66 -5.29 1.01
CA LEU A 453 16.67 -6.35 1.01
C LEU A 453 16.43 -7.37 -0.11
N SER A 454 17.51 -7.90 -0.68
CA SER A 454 17.51 -9.00 -1.63
C SER A 454 17.27 -10.31 -0.89
N VAL A 455 16.41 -11.15 -1.46
CA VAL A 455 16.08 -12.45 -0.89
C VAL A 455 16.14 -13.57 -1.94
N ASN A 456 16.21 -14.81 -1.47
CA ASN A 456 15.86 -15.96 -2.28
C ASN A 456 14.34 -15.93 -2.58
N PRO A 457 13.88 -15.94 -3.84
CA PRO A 457 12.46 -15.82 -4.17
C PRO A 457 11.58 -16.96 -3.64
N GLU A 458 12.12 -18.16 -3.50
CA GLU A 458 11.35 -19.34 -3.08
C GLU A 458 11.16 -19.40 -1.56
N THR A 459 12.20 -19.03 -0.79
CA THR A 459 12.20 -19.15 0.68
C THR A 459 12.09 -17.84 1.43
N ALA A 460 12.33 -16.71 0.76
CA ALA A 460 12.52 -15.38 1.34
C ALA A 460 13.75 -15.24 2.28
N GLN A 461 14.73 -16.16 2.22
CA GLN A 461 16.00 -16.00 2.94
C GLN A 461 16.78 -14.79 2.43
N VAL A 462 17.33 -13.98 3.33
CA VAL A 462 18.13 -12.80 2.98
C VAL A 462 19.41 -13.21 2.28
N LYS A 463 19.82 -12.49 1.23
CA LYS A 463 21.12 -12.70 0.58
C LYS A 463 22.19 -11.79 1.19
N SER A 464 23.41 -12.31 1.33
CA SER A 464 24.57 -11.53 1.77
C SER A 464 25.13 -10.68 0.62
N ALA A 465 25.50 -9.43 0.92
CA ALA A 465 26.22 -8.56 0.01
C ALA A 465 27.66 -9.04 -0.24
N VAL A 466 28.23 -9.77 0.72
CA VAL A 466 29.63 -10.25 0.67
C VAL A 466 29.72 -11.56 -0.10
N THR A 467 28.92 -12.56 0.26
CA THR A 467 29.02 -13.90 -0.34
C THR A 467 28.07 -14.11 -1.52
N ARG A 468 27.04 -13.27 -1.67
CA ARG A 468 25.90 -13.43 -2.60
C ARG A 468 25.00 -14.63 -2.31
N GLU A 469 25.34 -15.42 -1.30
CA GLU A 469 24.58 -16.57 -0.84
C GLU A 469 23.52 -16.19 0.20
N ALA A 470 22.60 -17.10 0.47
CA ALA A 470 21.61 -16.95 1.52
C ALA A 470 22.27 -16.91 2.92
N ILE A 471 21.80 -16.02 3.78
CA ILE A 471 22.23 -15.91 5.17
C ILE A 471 21.46 -16.97 5.99
N PRO A 472 22.16 -17.94 6.59
CA PRO A 472 21.52 -19.01 7.36
C PRO A 472 20.56 -18.49 8.43
N GLY A 473 19.35 -19.03 8.47
CA GLY A 473 18.36 -18.71 9.51
C GLY A 473 17.75 -17.30 9.45
N VAL A 474 18.05 -16.48 8.43
CA VAL A 474 17.53 -15.10 8.33
C VAL A 474 16.65 -14.92 7.09
N TYR A 475 15.44 -14.40 7.30
CA TYR A 475 14.42 -14.20 6.28
C TYR A 475 13.93 -12.75 6.27
N CYS A 476 13.44 -12.27 5.13
CA CYS A 476 12.91 -10.91 4.98
C CYS A 476 11.67 -10.89 4.09
N ILE A 477 10.61 -10.22 4.55
CA ILE A 477 9.28 -10.22 3.92
C ILE A 477 8.56 -8.88 4.06
N GLY A 478 7.43 -8.74 3.36
CA GLY A 478 6.65 -7.50 3.34
C GLY A 478 7.41 -6.37 2.65
N GLU A 479 7.14 -5.13 3.03
CA GLU A 479 7.76 -3.94 2.40
C GLU A 479 9.25 -3.75 2.79
N MET A 480 9.85 -4.67 3.56
CA MET A 480 11.31 -4.77 3.71
C MET A 480 11.98 -5.48 2.53
N LEU A 481 11.22 -6.26 1.75
CA LEU A 481 11.73 -7.00 0.60
C LEU A 481 11.84 -6.05 -0.61
N GLY A 482 13.05 -5.94 -1.16
CA GLY A 482 13.30 -5.13 -2.34
C GLY A 482 13.18 -5.93 -3.64
N GLY A 483 12.71 -5.29 -4.71
CA GLY A 483 12.73 -5.84 -6.07
C GLY A 483 11.37 -6.18 -6.68
N LEU A 484 10.27 -6.13 -5.92
CA LEU A 484 8.93 -6.30 -6.48
C LEU A 484 8.40 -5.03 -7.16
N PHE A 485 8.57 -3.86 -6.53
CA PHE A 485 7.99 -2.59 -6.98
C PHE A 485 9.07 -1.58 -7.37
N TYR A 486 8.75 -0.67 -8.31
CA TYR A 486 9.72 0.26 -8.89
C TYR A 486 9.19 1.68 -9.08
N SER A 487 8.66 2.05 -10.24
CA SER A 487 8.15 3.41 -10.46
C SER A 487 6.78 3.61 -9.81
N ASN A 488 6.04 2.52 -9.70
CA ASN A 488 4.71 2.41 -9.12
C ASN A 488 4.50 0.94 -8.69
N TYR A 489 3.32 0.60 -8.17
CA TYR A 489 2.92 -0.76 -7.83
C TYR A 489 1.44 -1.01 -8.22
N PRO A 490 1.06 -2.22 -8.66
CA PRO A 490 -0.34 -2.56 -8.86
C PRO A 490 -1.09 -2.52 -7.52
N GLY A 491 -2.16 -1.73 -7.42
CA GLY A 491 -2.92 -1.60 -6.17
C GLY A 491 -3.36 -2.97 -5.62
N GLY A 492 -3.21 -3.15 -4.30
CA GLY A 492 -3.52 -4.40 -3.59
C GLY A 492 -2.43 -5.47 -3.61
N SER A 493 -1.38 -5.34 -4.43
CA SER A 493 -0.31 -6.33 -4.50
C SER A 493 0.61 -6.36 -3.28
N GLY A 494 0.74 -5.27 -2.52
CA GLY A 494 1.56 -5.23 -1.29
C GLY A 494 1.03 -6.14 -0.17
N LEU A 495 -0.28 -6.13 0.08
CA LEU A 495 -0.89 -7.06 1.05
C LEU A 495 -0.81 -8.52 0.56
N THR A 496 -1.00 -8.76 -0.74
CA THR A 496 -0.80 -10.09 -1.34
C THR A 496 0.64 -10.56 -1.18
N SER A 497 1.63 -9.69 -1.44
CA SER A 497 3.05 -9.97 -1.24
C SER A 497 3.36 -10.33 0.20
N GLY A 498 2.88 -9.53 1.15
CA GLY A 498 3.04 -9.85 2.58
C GLY A 498 2.49 -11.23 2.95
N ALA A 499 1.34 -11.63 2.39
CA ALA A 499 0.75 -12.94 2.64
C ALA A 499 1.54 -14.09 1.98
N VAL A 500 1.90 -13.95 0.70
CA VAL A 500 2.63 -14.97 -0.06
C VAL A 500 4.02 -15.22 0.52
N PHE A 501 4.83 -14.17 0.63
CA PHE A 501 6.19 -14.30 1.14
C PHE A 501 6.21 -14.55 2.64
N GLY A 502 5.25 -14.01 3.40
CA GLY A 502 5.09 -14.35 4.82
C GLY A 502 4.84 -15.83 5.05
N ARG A 503 3.90 -16.42 4.30
CA ARG A 503 3.63 -17.86 4.37
C ARG A 503 4.87 -18.69 4.02
N ARG A 504 5.60 -18.33 2.95
CA ARG A 504 6.84 -19.02 2.55
C ARG A 504 7.93 -18.92 3.60
N ALA A 505 8.21 -17.71 4.11
CA ALA A 505 9.22 -17.49 5.13
C ALA A 505 8.91 -18.24 6.42
N GLY A 506 7.66 -18.21 6.88
CA GLY A 506 7.24 -18.92 8.09
C GLY A 506 7.46 -20.43 7.97
N LYS A 507 7.07 -21.03 6.84
CA LYS A 507 7.33 -22.44 6.55
C LYS A 507 8.82 -22.75 6.51
N ALA A 508 9.58 -21.99 5.73
CA ALA A 508 11.01 -22.23 5.54
C ALA A 508 11.81 -22.05 6.84
N ALA A 509 11.43 -21.08 7.70
CA ALA A 509 12.03 -20.88 9.01
C ALA A 509 11.76 -22.04 9.96
N ALA A 510 10.53 -22.59 9.98
CA ALA A 510 10.21 -23.76 10.78
C ALA A 510 11.00 -25.00 10.33
N GLU A 511 11.10 -25.23 9.01
CA GLU A 511 11.90 -26.32 8.42
C GLU A 511 13.41 -26.16 8.69
N TRP A 512 13.91 -24.92 8.73
CA TRP A 512 15.28 -24.63 9.14
C TRP A 512 15.53 -25.08 10.58
N VAL A 513 14.69 -24.64 11.52
CA VAL A 513 14.82 -24.98 12.94
C VAL A 513 14.75 -26.50 13.17
N ALA A 514 13.85 -27.18 12.46
CA ALA A 514 13.72 -28.64 12.55
C ALA A 514 15.00 -29.37 12.11
N ARG A 515 15.65 -28.93 11.02
CA ARG A 515 16.90 -29.52 10.51
C ARG A 515 18.09 -29.25 11.42
N SER A 516 18.28 -27.99 11.85
CA SER A 516 19.38 -27.62 12.74
C SER A 516 19.30 -28.32 14.10
N SER A 517 18.09 -28.65 14.57
CA SER A 517 17.90 -29.43 15.79
C SER A 517 18.35 -30.89 15.66
N LEU A 518 18.25 -31.48 14.45
CA LEU A 518 18.67 -32.86 14.17
C LEU A 518 20.19 -32.98 14.03
N GLU A 519 20.85 -32.01 13.40
CA GLU A 519 22.31 -32.00 13.22
C GLU A 519 23.07 -31.87 14.55
N ILE A 520 22.50 -31.21 15.56
CA ILE A 520 23.08 -31.11 16.91
C ILE A 520 22.99 -32.45 17.68
N THR A 521 22.06 -33.33 17.31
CA THR A 521 21.84 -34.63 17.98
C THR A 521 22.55 -35.81 17.34
N ALA A 522 23.21 -35.62 16.18
CA ALA A 522 24.03 -36.66 15.57
C ALA A 522 25.33 -36.82 16.39
N PRO A 523 25.63 -38.00 16.97
CA PRO A 523 26.87 -38.20 17.68
C PRO A 523 28.03 -38.03 16.69
N LEU A 524 28.99 -37.18 17.03
CA LEU A 524 30.29 -37.11 16.38
C LEU A 524 30.88 -38.53 16.33
N ALA A 525 30.76 -39.20 15.18
CA ALA A 525 31.47 -40.41 14.91
C ALA A 525 32.96 -40.06 14.98
N ARG A 526 33.62 -40.46 16.08
CA ARG A 526 35.06 -40.33 16.24
C ARG A 526 35.72 -41.09 15.09
N LEU A 527 36.43 -40.34 14.23
CA LEU A 527 37.46 -40.88 13.35
C LEU A 527 38.64 -41.38 14.18
#